data_AF-A0A0C9VDU0-F1
#
_entry.id   AF-A0A0C9VDU0-F1
#
_cell.length_a   1.000
_cell.length_b   1.000
_cell.length_c   1.000
_cell.angle_alpha   90.00
_cell.angle_beta   90.00
_cell.angle_gamma   90.00
#
_symmetry.space_group_name_H-M   'P 1'
#
loop_
_entity.id
_entity.type
_entity.pdbx_description
1 polymer ?
#
loop_
_entity_poly.entity_id
_entity_poly.type
_entity_poly.pdbx_seq_one_letter_code
_entity_poly.pdbx_strand_id
1 'polypeptide(L)'
;MANTETLRNRLDARTESTKSSKPDEITYKSPKGSRTLTWREVPAWMQDNEFILTGYRRQQDSVRGCMHTIFAYTHNETINIHTHLWGAVLFLYLLTDFYRHLSQYDSVNHYDIGAFLIFLVSAVVCLSFSSLYHTMSCHSKEIHDFFHMFDYAGIVILIVGSFFPSIYYAFYCKPHFQAIYLSGISIAGIGASYIVLSPEYRKPTHRAARTRVFILLGLVAVLPITHAMFVFGMKQLLQEMGFGWIVTSGALYIVGALIYVNRIPERWFATSNIRFFDKWFSSHQIFHVYVVLAAMAQYMCILQALHHRHGSSNGICI
;
A
#
# COMPACT_ATOMS: atom_id res chain seq x y z
N MET A 1 26.72 -16.25 67.08
CA MET A 1 25.91 -15.24 66.36
C MET A 1 26.67 -14.53 65.23
N ALA A 2 27.93 -14.88 64.90
CA ALA A 2 28.73 -14.19 63.88
C ALA A 2 28.66 -14.78 62.44
N ASN A 3 27.82 -15.80 62.20
CA ASN A 3 27.81 -16.53 60.91
C ASN A 3 26.55 -16.30 60.06
N THR A 4 25.51 -15.69 60.63
CA THR A 4 24.24 -15.38 59.93
C THR A 4 24.29 -14.03 59.21
N GLU A 5 25.06 -13.08 59.72
CA GLU A 5 25.21 -11.74 59.14
C GLU A 5 26.05 -11.76 57.85
N THR A 6 27.10 -12.59 57.83
CA THR A 6 27.97 -12.78 56.65
C THR A 6 27.24 -13.49 55.50
N LEU A 7 26.29 -14.37 55.83
CA LEU A 7 25.44 -15.07 54.86
C LEU A 7 24.36 -14.15 54.28
N ARG A 8 23.77 -13.27 55.11
CA ARG A 8 22.85 -12.21 54.65
C ARG A 8 23.53 -11.23 53.70
N ASN A 9 24.71 -10.73 54.07
CA ASN A 9 25.47 -9.81 53.21
C ASN A 9 25.89 -10.44 51.87
N ARG A 10 26.12 -11.75 51.82
CA ARG A 10 26.41 -12.48 50.56
C ARG A 10 25.15 -12.72 49.71
N LEU A 11 23.98 -12.89 50.33
CA LEU A 11 22.71 -13.01 49.62
C LEU A 11 22.26 -11.65 49.07
N ASP A 12 22.42 -10.57 49.83
CA ASP A 12 22.07 -9.21 49.39
C ASP A 12 23.00 -8.74 48.25
N ALA A 13 24.31 -9.01 48.34
CA ALA A 13 25.26 -8.75 47.25
C ALA A 13 24.98 -9.59 45.98
N ARG A 14 24.44 -10.81 46.14
CA ARG A 14 24.05 -11.66 45.01
C ARG A 14 22.72 -11.22 44.39
N THR A 15 21.84 -10.58 45.17
CA THR A 15 20.55 -10.05 44.72
C THR A 15 20.72 -8.72 43.97
N GLU A 16 21.68 -7.87 44.39
CA GLU A 16 22.05 -6.65 43.64
C GLU A 16 22.82 -6.94 42.33
N SER A 17 23.55 -8.05 42.27
CA SER A 17 24.24 -8.53 41.04
C SER A 17 23.29 -9.06 39.96
N THR A 18 21.99 -9.21 40.26
CA THR A 18 20.94 -9.62 39.31
C THR A 18 20.01 -8.47 38.91
N LYS A 19 20.50 -7.22 38.94
CA LYS A 19 19.94 -6.20 38.04
C LYS A 19 20.25 -6.62 36.61
N SER A 20 19.27 -7.28 36.00
CA SER A 20 19.15 -7.54 34.57
C SER A 20 19.80 -6.40 33.77
N SER A 21 21.03 -6.62 33.32
CA SER A 21 21.60 -5.85 32.23
C SER A 21 20.67 -6.10 31.07
N LYS A 22 19.88 -5.08 30.68
CA LYS A 22 19.22 -5.09 29.37
C LYS A 22 20.29 -5.53 28.36
N PRO A 23 20.03 -6.54 27.52
CA PRO A 23 21.02 -6.99 26.54
C PRO A 23 21.50 -5.76 25.77
N ASP A 24 22.82 -5.65 25.60
CA ASP A 24 23.47 -4.50 24.95
C ASP A 24 22.74 -4.16 23.66
N GLU A 25 21.92 -3.10 23.72
CA GLU A 25 21.13 -2.66 22.58
C GLU A 25 22.14 -2.05 21.59
N ILE A 26 22.39 -2.76 20.49
CA ILE A 26 23.36 -2.36 19.46
C ILE A 26 23.08 -0.91 19.06
N THR A 27 23.91 0.00 19.56
CA THR A 27 23.68 1.44 19.39
C THR A 27 24.38 1.89 18.12
N TYR A 28 23.64 1.94 17.02
CA TYR A 28 24.13 2.49 15.76
C TYR A 28 24.25 4.02 15.85
N LYS A 29 25.44 4.55 15.54
CA LYS A 29 25.67 5.98 15.30
C LYS A 29 26.04 6.19 13.85
N SER A 30 25.59 7.30 13.26
CA SER A 30 25.98 7.62 11.89
C SER A 30 27.50 7.91 11.82
N PRO A 31 28.24 7.35 10.84
CA PRO A 31 29.64 7.71 10.63
C PRO A 31 29.79 9.21 10.34
N LYS A 32 30.92 9.81 10.74
CA LYS A 32 31.24 11.20 10.39
C LYS A 32 31.20 11.37 8.86
N GLY A 33 30.42 12.35 8.39
CA GLY A 33 30.22 12.60 6.95
C GLY A 33 29.07 11.80 6.31
N SER A 34 28.34 10.99 7.06
CA SER A 34 27.16 10.28 6.54
C SER A 34 26.06 11.23 6.08
N ARG A 35 25.57 11.01 4.85
CA ARG A 35 24.41 11.71 4.29
C ARG A 35 23.10 11.30 4.96
N THR A 36 23.05 10.09 5.54
CA THR A 36 21.88 9.54 6.23
C THR A 36 22.06 9.46 7.74
N LEU A 37 20.95 9.47 8.47
CA LEU A 37 20.83 9.36 9.92
C LEU A 37 20.39 7.96 10.35
N THR A 38 20.58 7.69 11.64
CA THR A 38 20.04 6.51 12.35
C THR A 38 18.67 6.81 12.95
N TRP A 39 17.93 5.77 13.31
CA TRP A 39 16.62 5.85 13.98
C TRP A 39 16.62 6.79 15.20
N ARG A 40 17.68 6.75 16.01
CA ARG A 40 17.80 7.56 17.23
C ARG A 40 18.17 9.03 16.96
N GLU A 41 18.71 9.33 15.78
CA GLU A 41 19.12 10.68 15.38
C GLU A 41 17.99 11.46 14.68
N VAL A 42 16.98 10.78 14.13
CA VAL A 42 15.84 11.45 13.49
C VAL A 42 14.79 11.91 14.49
N PRO A 43 14.06 13.00 14.19
CA PRO A 43 12.92 13.43 14.99
C PRO A 43 11.87 12.33 15.14
N ALA A 44 11.17 12.32 16.28
CA ALA A 44 10.15 11.30 16.60
C ALA A 44 9.02 11.20 15.56
N TRP A 45 8.70 12.28 14.84
CA TRP A 45 7.67 12.25 13.80
C TRP A 45 8.11 11.52 12.52
N MET A 46 9.42 11.28 12.32
CA MET A 46 9.97 10.47 11.22
C MET A 46 10.15 8.99 11.62
N GLN A 47 9.94 8.65 12.89
CA GLN A 47 10.14 7.32 13.44
C GLN A 47 8.90 6.44 13.21
N ASP A 48 8.80 5.83 12.02
CA ASP A 48 7.68 4.94 11.69
C ASP A 48 7.95 3.44 11.98
N ASN A 49 9.12 2.92 11.57
CA ASN A 49 9.43 1.49 11.69
C ASN A 49 10.64 1.22 12.60
N GLU A 50 10.41 0.78 13.84
CA GLU A 50 11.48 0.49 14.81
C GLU A 50 12.49 -0.60 14.39
N PHE A 51 12.25 -1.34 13.31
CA PHE A 51 13.18 -2.35 12.79
C PHE A 51 14.15 -1.79 11.73
N ILE A 52 13.88 -0.59 11.21
CA ILE A 52 14.75 0.14 10.28
C ILE A 52 15.60 1.08 11.12
N LEU A 53 16.90 0.79 11.25
CA LEU A 53 17.76 1.48 12.23
C LEU A 53 18.67 2.53 11.61
N THR A 54 18.89 2.47 10.29
CA THR A 54 19.81 3.33 9.55
C THR A 54 19.20 3.78 8.22
N GLY A 55 19.89 4.71 7.53
CA GLY A 55 19.51 5.10 6.18
C GLY A 55 18.43 6.19 6.10
N TYR A 56 18.05 6.81 7.23
CA TYR A 56 17.07 7.89 7.23
C TYR A 56 17.61 9.16 6.60
N ARG A 57 16.75 9.92 5.92
CA ARG A 57 17.11 11.25 5.41
C ARG A 57 17.13 12.28 6.55
N ARG A 58 17.97 13.30 6.39
CA ARG A 58 17.94 14.51 7.21
C ARG A 58 16.72 15.35 6.84
N GLN A 59 16.14 16.04 7.82
CA GLN A 59 15.12 17.06 7.58
C GLN A 59 15.66 18.12 6.61
N GLN A 60 14.89 18.44 5.57
CA GLN A 60 15.33 19.32 4.48
C GLN A 60 14.76 20.74 4.58
N ASP A 61 13.58 20.93 5.19
CA ASP A 61 12.86 22.21 5.28
C ASP A 61 12.69 22.93 3.92
N SER A 62 12.79 22.19 2.83
CA SER A 62 12.72 22.70 1.46
C SER A 62 12.24 21.62 0.50
N VAL A 63 11.25 21.96 -0.34
CA VAL A 63 10.76 21.08 -1.42
C VAL A 63 11.89 20.71 -2.38
N ARG A 64 12.73 21.69 -2.75
CA ARG A 64 13.89 21.45 -3.63
C ARG A 64 14.88 20.48 -2.99
N GLY A 65 15.12 20.60 -1.68
CA GLY A 65 15.95 19.67 -0.92
C GLY A 65 15.38 18.24 -0.94
N CYS A 66 14.07 18.10 -0.69
CA CYS A 66 13.38 16.81 -0.74
C CYS A 66 13.49 16.14 -2.13
N MET A 67 13.19 16.88 -3.20
CA MET A 67 13.31 16.39 -4.58
C MET A 67 14.74 16.01 -4.95
N HIS A 68 15.72 16.79 -4.50
CA HIS A 68 17.13 16.48 -4.73
C HIS A 68 17.53 15.13 -4.11
N THR A 69 16.93 14.73 -2.98
CA THR A 69 17.26 13.44 -2.33
C THR A 69 16.94 12.22 -3.19
N ILE A 70 15.98 12.33 -4.12
CA ILE A 70 15.53 11.22 -4.99
C ILE A 70 16.73 10.61 -5.75
N PHE A 71 17.59 11.46 -6.32
CA PHE A 71 18.69 11.03 -7.18
C PHE A 71 20.09 11.28 -6.59
N ALA A 72 20.20 12.01 -5.48
CA ALA A 72 21.50 12.41 -4.94
C ALA A 72 22.23 11.30 -4.16
N TYR A 73 21.50 10.40 -3.48
CA TYR A 73 22.06 9.28 -2.70
C TYR A 73 20.97 8.28 -2.29
N THR A 74 21.36 7.07 -1.88
CA THR A 74 20.43 6.02 -1.43
C THR A 74 20.10 6.10 0.06
N HIS A 75 18.82 5.99 0.39
CA HIS A 75 18.22 6.10 1.71
C HIS A 75 17.06 5.09 1.88
N ASN A 76 16.52 4.97 3.08
CA ASN A 76 15.44 4.01 3.40
C ASN A 76 14.16 4.21 2.57
N GLU A 77 13.88 5.45 2.15
CA GLU A 77 12.75 5.79 1.27
C GLU A 77 13.01 5.62 -0.24
N THR A 78 14.24 5.29 -0.68
CA THR A 78 14.59 5.33 -2.12
C THR A 78 13.72 4.39 -2.96
N ILE A 79 13.58 3.13 -2.53
CA ILE A 79 12.74 2.17 -3.25
C ILE A 79 11.27 2.57 -3.16
N ASN A 80 10.76 3.00 -1.99
CA ASN A 80 9.37 3.45 -1.84
C ASN A 80 9.00 4.57 -2.84
N ILE A 81 9.90 5.55 -3.04
CA ILE A 81 9.71 6.60 -4.04
C ILE A 81 9.69 5.98 -5.44
N HIS A 82 10.71 5.21 -5.82
CA HIS A 82 10.87 4.75 -7.19
C HIS A 82 9.82 3.72 -7.63
N THR A 83 9.38 2.83 -6.74
CA THR A 83 8.36 1.81 -7.08
C THR A 83 7.06 2.47 -7.50
N HIS A 84 6.59 3.48 -6.77
CA HIS A 84 5.36 4.18 -7.09
C HIS A 84 5.55 5.32 -8.10
N LEU A 85 6.72 5.97 -8.18
CA LEU A 85 7.02 6.93 -9.23
C LEU A 85 6.96 6.29 -10.62
N TRP A 86 7.70 5.19 -10.81
CA TRP A 86 7.72 4.47 -12.08
C TRP A 86 6.41 3.72 -12.33
N GLY A 87 5.75 3.24 -11.27
CA GLY A 87 4.38 2.75 -11.36
C GLY A 87 3.42 3.82 -11.91
N ALA A 88 3.48 5.05 -11.40
CA ALA A 88 2.65 6.14 -11.89
C ALA A 88 2.93 6.47 -13.37
N VAL A 89 4.20 6.47 -13.78
CA VAL A 89 4.59 6.64 -15.21
C VAL A 89 4.03 5.50 -16.07
N LEU A 90 4.10 4.26 -15.61
CA LEU A 90 3.51 3.11 -16.31
C LEU A 90 1.98 3.29 -16.48
N PHE A 91 1.26 3.62 -15.41
CA PHE A 91 -0.19 3.82 -15.48
C PHE A 91 -0.59 5.06 -16.29
N LEU A 92 0.24 6.10 -16.32
CA LEU A 92 0.06 7.24 -17.23
C LEU A 92 0.20 6.81 -18.69
N TYR A 93 1.19 5.98 -19.01
CA TYR A 93 1.32 5.39 -20.34
C TYR A 93 0.07 4.58 -20.71
N LEU A 94 -0.38 3.68 -19.83
CA LEU A 94 -1.62 2.90 -20.04
C LEU A 94 -2.86 3.80 -20.19
N LEU A 95 -2.94 4.91 -19.46
CA LEU A 95 -4.00 5.91 -19.58
C LEU A 95 -4.01 6.61 -20.95
N THR A 96 -2.86 6.71 -21.63
CA THR A 96 -2.81 7.22 -23.01
C THR A 96 -3.03 6.14 -24.06
N ASP A 97 -2.78 4.87 -23.71
CA ASP A 97 -2.79 3.74 -24.65
C ASP A 97 -4.14 3.01 -24.71
N PHE A 98 -4.91 2.99 -23.62
CA PHE A 98 -6.11 2.16 -23.47
C PHE A 98 -7.14 2.32 -24.59
N TYR A 99 -7.25 3.52 -25.18
CA TYR A 99 -8.20 3.77 -26.26
C TYR A 99 -7.94 2.91 -27.50
N ARG A 100 -6.69 2.48 -27.74
CA ARG A 100 -6.35 1.57 -28.84
C ARG A 100 -6.98 0.19 -28.70
N HIS A 101 -7.28 -0.23 -27.48
CA HIS A 101 -8.00 -1.48 -27.23
C HIS A 101 -9.51 -1.29 -27.46
N LEU A 102 -10.04 -0.16 -27.03
CA LEU A 102 -11.46 0.19 -27.19
C LEU A 102 -11.83 0.39 -28.66
N SER A 103 -10.99 1.09 -29.43
CA SER A 103 -11.26 1.42 -30.84
C SER A 103 -11.25 0.22 -31.79
N GLN A 104 -11.00 -1.00 -31.30
CA GLN A 104 -11.09 -2.23 -32.09
C GLN A 104 -12.53 -2.71 -32.27
N TYR A 105 -13.47 -2.18 -31.48
CA TYR A 105 -14.85 -2.65 -31.47
C TYR A 105 -15.82 -1.49 -31.66
N ASP A 106 -16.64 -1.54 -32.70
CA ASP A 106 -17.68 -0.53 -32.97
C ASP A 106 -18.80 -0.51 -31.92
N SER A 107 -18.94 -1.58 -31.13
CA SER A 107 -19.95 -1.71 -30.07
C SER A 107 -19.55 -1.04 -28.75
N VAL A 108 -18.33 -0.52 -28.63
CA VAL A 108 -17.89 0.22 -27.44
C VAL A 108 -18.71 1.49 -27.25
N ASN A 109 -19.13 1.75 -26.02
CA ASN A 109 -19.88 2.93 -25.66
C ASN A 109 -19.14 3.80 -24.61
N HIS A 110 -19.70 4.96 -24.29
CA HIS A 110 -19.08 5.91 -23.36
C HIS A 110 -18.91 5.38 -21.91
N TYR A 111 -19.69 4.38 -21.48
CA TYR A 111 -19.55 3.77 -20.17
C TYR A 111 -18.32 2.86 -20.11
N ASP A 112 -17.98 2.18 -21.21
CA ASP A 112 -16.72 1.41 -21.32
C ASP A 112 -15.51 2.35 -21.17
N ILE A 113 -15.54 3.50 -21.88
CA ILE A 113 -14.49 4.53 -21.76
C ILE A 113 -14.40 5.04 -20.32
N GLY A 114 -15.54 5.39 -19.72
CA GLY A 114 -15.61 5.87 -18.34
C GLY A 114 -15.07 4.85 -17.34
N ALA A 115 -15.38 3.56 -17.52
CA ALA A 115 -14.92 2.48 -16.67
C ALA A 115 -13.39 2.35 -16.65
N PHE A 116 -12.74 2.42 -17.83
CA PHE A 116 -11.28 2.44 -17.92
C PHE A 116 -10.67 3.71 -17.31
N LEU A 117 -11.23 4.89 -17.64
CA LEU A 117 -10.73 6.16 -17.12
C LEU A 117 -10.77 6.22 -15.59
N ILE A 118 -11.88 5.79 -14.98
CA ILE A 118 -12.04 5.78 -13.52
C ILE A 118 -10.91 4.98 -12.86
N PHE A 119 -10.65 3.76 -13.33
CA PHE A 119 -9.60 2.93 -12.75
C PHE A 119 -8.19 3.47 -13.02
N LEU A 120 -7.88 3.81 -14.27
CA LEU A 120 -6.53 4.26 -14.66
C LEU A 120 -6.17 5.59 -13.98
N VAL A 121 -7.10 6.55 -13.92
CA VAL A 121 -6.88 7.80 -13.18
C VAL A 121 -6.72 7.52 -11.69
N SER A 122 -7.54 6.63 -11.10
CA SER A 122 -7.41 6.28 -9.68
C SER A 122 -6.05 5.64 -9.36
N ALA A 123 -5.53 4.78 -10.24
CA ALA A 123 -4.19 4.19 -10.12
C ALA A 123 -3.09 5.25 -10.22
N VAL A 124 -3.15 6.13 -11.23
CA VAL A 124 -2.19 7.25 -11.36
C VAL A 124 -2.21 8.13 -10.11
N VAL A 125 -3.38 8.51 -9.61
CA VAL A 125 -3.53 9.35 -8.41
C VAL A 125 -2.94 8.68 -7.19
N CYS A 126 -3.27 7.41 -6.93
CA CYS A 126 -2.75 6.66 -5.79
C CYS A 126 -1.22 6.56 -5.80
N LEU A 127 -0.65 6.15 -6.93
CA LEU A 127 0.80 5.96 -7.07
C LEU A 127 1.54 7.31 -7.00
N SER A 128 0.96 8.37 -7.58
CA SER A 128 1.52 9.72 -7.52
C SER A 128 1.49 10.28 -6.09
N PHE A 129 0.37 10.17 -5.39
CA PHE A 129 0.25 10.62 -3.99
C PHE A 129 1.23 9.90 -3.08
N SER A 130 1.40 8.59 -3.28
CA SER A 130 2.36 7.81 -2.52
C SER A 130 3.81 8.21 -2.79
N SER A 131 4.20 8.32 -4.07
CA SER A 131 5.54 8.80 -4.45
C SER A 131 5.82 10.21 -3.92
N LEU A 132 4.83 11.10 -3.97
CA LEU A 132 4.94 12.45 -3.42
C LEU A 132 5.11 12.43 -1.91
N TYR A 133 4.33 11.64 -1.17
CA TYR A 133 4.51 11.48 0.27
C TYR A 133 5.92 10.99 0.61
N HIS A 134 6.36 9.88 0.02
CA HIS A 134 7.69 9.36 0.29
C HIS A 134 8.80 10.32 -0.14
N THR A 135 8.58 11.17 -1.15
CA THR A 135 9.53 12.25 -1.48
C THR A 135 9.57 13.32 -0.39
N MET A 136 8.39 13.78 0.06
CA MET A 136 8.21 14.90 0.98
C MET A 136 8.32 14.52 2.46
N SER A 137 8.44 13.23 2.80
CA SER A 137 8.45 12.74 4.17
C SER A 137 9.64 13.21 5.01
N CYS A 138 10.66 13.83 4.38
CA CYS A 138 11.78 14.47 5.07
C CYS A 138 11.73 16.00 5.10
N HIS A 139 10.59 16.64 4.76
CA HIS A 139 10.49 18.10 4.69
C HIS A 139 10.43 18.76 6.08
N SER A 140 9.25 18.75 6.70
CA SER A 140 8.94 19.22 8.05
C SER A 140 7.77 18.38 8.55
N LYS A 141 7.45 18.41 9.85
CA LYS A 141 6.36 17.62 10.42
C LYS A 141 5.01 17.91 9.74
N GLU A 142 4.72 19.17 9.47
CA GLU A 142 3.45 19.63 8.90
C GLU A 142 3.28 19.13 7.47
N ILE A 143 4.34 19.25 6.66
CA ILE A 143 4.34 18.78 5.27
C ILE A 143 4.31 17.25 5.20
N HIS A 144 5.05 16.57 6.08
CA HIS A 144 4.96 15.13 6.25
C HIS A 144 3.52 14.68 6.49
N ASP A 145 2.86 15.25 7.50
CA ASP A 145 1.50 14.87 7.88
C ASP A 145 0.47 15.21 6.80
N PHE A 146 0.67 16.31 6.07
CA PHE A 146 -0.18 16.72 4.95
C PHE A 146 -0.10 15.74 3.78
N PHE A 147 1.10 15.38 3.31
CA PHE A 147 1.23 14.42 2.21
C PHE A 147 0.88 12.98 2.64
N HIS A 148 1.08 12.61 3.90
CA HIS A 148 0.68 11.31 4.42
C HIS A 148 -0.84 11.11 4.33
N MET A 149 -1.61 12.18 4.50
CA MET A 149 -3.06 12.16 4.29
C MET A 149 -3.42 11.82 2.84
N PHE A 150 -2.71 12.40 1.86
CA PHE A 150 -2.94 12.09 0.44
C PHE A 150 -2.55 10.66 0.09
N ASP A 151 -1.49 10.11 0.66
CA ASP A 151 -1.11 8.71 0.46
C ASP A 151 -2.25 7.76 0.88
N TYR A 152 -2.87 8.00 2.04
CA TYR A 152 -4.05 7.23 2.48
C TYR A 152 -5.29 7.45 1.63
N ALA A 153 -5.54 8.70 1.21
CA ALA A 153 -6.64 8.99 0.30
C ALA A 153 -6.45 8.25 -1.03
N GLY A 154 -5.21 8.19 -1.54
CA GLY A 154 -4.85 7.46 -2.75
C GLY A 154 -5.24 5.99 -2.70
N ILE A 155 -4.96 5.30 -1.58
CA ILE A 155 -5.35 3.89 -1.39
C ILE A 155 -6.87 3.72 -1.51
N VAL A 156 -7.66 4.59 -0.86
CA VAL A 156 -9.13 4.51 -0.93
C VAL A 156 -9.62 4.77 -2.35
N ILE A 157 -9.08 5.80 -3.00
CA ILE A 157 -9.42 6.16 -4.39
C ILE A 157 -9.14 4.98 -5.32
N LEU A 158 -7.99 4.32 -5.20
CA LEU A 158 -7.65 3.14 -6.02
C LEU A 158 -8.59 1.96 -5.75
N ILE A 159 -8.87 1.65 -4.48
CA ILE A 159 -9.78 0.55 -4.14
C ILE A 159 -11.16 0.81 -4.75
N VAL A 160 -11.76 1.98 -4.49
CA VAL A 160 -13.07 2.33 -5.05
C VAL A 160 -13.03 2.33 -6.58
N GLY A 161 -12.05 3.00 -7.17
CA GLY A 161 -11.89 3.10 -8.63
C GLY A 161 -11.72 1.75 -9.33
N SER A 162 -11.10 0.76 -8.67
CA SER A 162 -10.96 -0.60 -9.21
C SER A 162 -12.26 -1.39 -9.26
N PHE A 163 -13.23 -1.08 -8.39
CA PHE A 163 -14.55 -1.72 -8.39
C PHE A 163 -15.40 -1.28 -9.58
N PHE A 164 -15.29 -0.01 -10.00
CA PHE A 164 -16.15 0.55 -11.05
C PHE A 164 -16.14 -0.29 -12.35
N PRO A 165 -14.99 -0.51 -13.02
CA PRO A 165 -14.96 -1.32 -14.22
C PRO A 165 -15.29 -2.79 -13.95
N SER A 166 -14.88 -3.33 -12.80
CA SER A 166 -15.15 -4.73 -12.43
C SER A 166 -16.64 -5.01 -12.35
N ILE A 167 -17.38 -4.17 -11.62
CA ILE A 167 -18.83 -4.29 -11.43
C ILE A 167 -19.58 -3.98 -12.72
N TYR A 168 -19.13 -2.96 -13.46
CA TYR A 168 -19.69 -2.61 -14.75
C TYR A 168 -19.65 -3.80 -15.72
N TYR A 169 -18.49 -4.42 -15.92
CA TYR A 169 -18.38 -5.59 -16.81
C TYR A 169 -19.05 -6.85 -16.22
N ALA A 170 -18.98 -7.06 -14.90
CA ALA A 170 -19.61 -8.20 -14.24
C ALA A 170 -21.14 -8.22 -14.40
N PHE A 171 -21.76 -7.06 -14.27
CA PHE A 171 -23.20 -6.90 -14.30
C PHE A 171 -23.64 -6.06 -15.50
N TYR A 172 -22.91 -6.14 -16.62
CA TYR A 172 -23.11 -5.32 -17.82
C TYR A 172 -24.59 -5.24 -18.24
N CYS A 173 -25.26 -6.39 -18.23
CA CYS A 173 -26.67 -6.54 -18.62
C CYS A 173 -27.67 -6.45 -17.47
N LYS A 174 -27.21 -6.09 -16.27
CA LYS A 174 -27.99 -6.03 -15.04
C LYS A 174 -27.73 -4.70 -14.31
N PRO A 175 -28.19 -3.55 -14.86
CA PRO A 175 -27.87 -2.21 -14.35
C PRO A 175 -28.32 -1.99 -12.90
N HIS A 176 -29.40 -2.65 -12.46
CA HIS A 176 -29.83 -2.61 -11.07
C HIS A 176 -28.75 -3.11 -10.09
N PHE A 177 -28.05 -4.21 -10.42
CA PHE A 177 -26.97 -4.71 -9.57
C PHE A 177 -25.73 -3.83 -9.63
N GLN A 178 -25.43 -3.23 -10.78
CA GLN A 178 -24.37 -2.21 -10.87
C GLN A 178 -24.66 -1.06 -9.91
N ALA A 179 -25.86 -0.49 -9.95
CA ALA A 179 -26.24 0.63 -9.10
C ALA A 179 -26.10 0.30 -7.60
N ILE A 180 -26.54 -0.89 -7.17
CA ILE A 180 -26.42 -1.33 -5.76
C ILE A 180 -24.95 -1.42 -5.34
N TYR A 181 -24.13 -2.16 -6.11
CA TYR A 181 -22.75 -2.41 -5.71
C TYR A 181 -21.85 -1.18 -5.83
N LEU A 182 -22.04 -0.37 -6.88
CA LEU A 182 -21.28 0.88 -7.06
C LEU A 182 -21.65 1.93 -5.99
N SER A 183 -22.93 2.03 -5.61
CA SER A 183 -23.34 2.90 -4.50
C SER A 183 -22.75 2.40 -3.19
N GLY A 184 -22.83 1.09 -2.94
CA GLY A 184 -22.31 0.46 -1.72
C GLY A 184 -20.80 0.69 -1.54
N ILE A 185 -19.98 0.44 -2.57
CA ILE A 185 -18.54 0.66 -2.48
C ILE A 185 -18.19 2.16 -2.36
N SER A 186 -18.96 3.05 -2.99
CA SER A 186 -18.75 4.49 -2.88
C SER A 186 -19.00 4.98 -1.45
N ILE A 187 -20.11 4.54 -0.83
CA ILE A 187 -20.44 4.86 0.58
C ILE A 187 -19.37 4.27 1.52
N ALA A 188 -18.98 3.01 1.31
CA ALA A 188 -17.93 2.38 2.10
C ALA A 188 -16.58 3.11 1.97
N GLY A 189 -16.24 3.59 0.77
CA GLY A 189 -15.05 4.41 0.51
C GLY A 189 -15.08 5.75 1.23
N ILE A 190 -16.22 6.44 1.26
CA ILE A 190 -16.39 7.67 2.05
C ILE A 190 -16.19 7.39 3.54
N GLY A 191 -16.80 6.32 4.06
CA GLY A 191 -16.62 5.90 5.46
C GLY A 191 -15.16 5.54 5.79
N ALA A 192 -14.49 4.78 4.91
CA ALA A 192 -13.08 4.46 5.07
C ALA A 192 -12.21 5.73 5.07
N SER A 193 -12.47 6.67 4.15
CA SER A 193 -11.77 7.96 4.07
C SER A 193 -11.93 8.76 5.36
N TYR A 194 -13.16 8.85 5.88
CA TYR A 194 -13.41 9.53 7.16
C TYR A 194 -12.56 8.95 8.30
N ILE A 195 -12.45 7.63 8.38
CA ILE A 195 -11.65 6.96 9.41
C ILE A 195 -10.16 7.23 9.21
N VAL A 196 -9.60 6.93 8.03
CA VAL A 196 -8.14 6.94 7.82
C VAL A 196 -7.55 8.35 7.70
N LEU A 197 -8.35 9.33 7.30
CA LEU A 197 -7.91 10.73 7.21
C LEU A 197 -8.09 11.49 8.53
N SER A 198 -8.80 10.92 9.51
CA SER A 198 -8.94 11.52 10.84
C SER A 198 -7.58 11.67 11.55
N PRO A 199 -7.33 12.76 12.30
CA PRO A 199 -6.05 12.98 12.97
C PRO A 199 -5.63 11.86 13.93
N GLU A 200 -6.60 11.23 14.62
CA GLU A 200 -6.34 10.17 15.60
C GLU A 200 -5.77 8.91 14.94
N TYR A 201 -6.32 8.53 13.80
CA TYR A 201 -5.90 7.33 13.07
C TYR A 201 -4.57 7.51 12.34
N ARG A 202 -3.98 8.71 12.27
CA ARG A 202 -2.66 8.95 11.67
C ARG A 202 -1.50 8.48 12.55
N LYS A 203 -1.71 8.31 13.86
CA LYS A 203 -0.65 7.90 14.79
C LYS A 203 -0.06 6.54 14.39
N PRO A 204 1.26 6.30 14.58
CA PRO A 204 1.89 5.01 14.29
C PRO A 204 1.22 3.82 15.00
N THR A 205 0.71 4.04 16.22
CA THR A 205 -0.04 3.05 17.01
C THR A 205 -1.27 2.48 16.31
N HIS A 206 -1.89 3.25 15.40
CA HIS A 206 -3.10 2.87 14.69
C HIS A 206 -2.85 2.23 13.32
N ARG A 207 -1.59 1.89 12.96
CA ARG A 207 -1.26 1.27 11.66
C ARG A 207 -2.10 0.04 11.37
N ALA A 208 -2.16 -0.91 12.31
CA ALA A 208 -2.95 -2.13 12.13
C ALA A 208 -4.46 -1.85 12.01
N ALA A 209 -4.96 -0.78 12.63
CA ALA A 209 -6.35 -0.35 12.46
C ALA A 209 -6.59 0.19 11.04
N ARG A 210 -5.70 1.06 10.53
CA ARG A 210 -5.78 1.58 9.15
C ARG A 210 -5.71 0.46 8.11
N THR A 211 -4.74 -0.45 8.24
CA THR A 211 -4.62 -1.57 7.30
C THR A 211 -5.85 -2.47 7.32
N ARG A 212 -6.45 -2.71 8.49
CA ARG A 212 -7.72 -3.43 8.58
C ARG A 212 -8.85 -2.71 7.84
N VAL A 213 -8.95 -1.39 7.93
CA VAL A 213 -9.95 -0.61 7.17
C VAL A 213 -9.77 -0.82 5.66
N PHE A 214 -8.54 -0.73 5.15
CA PHE A 214 -8.27 -0.95 3.72
C PHE A 214 -8.56 -2.39 3.27
N ILE A 215 -8.14 -3.39 4.06
CA ILE A 215 -8.43 -4.80 3.78
C ILE A 215 -9.95 -5.03 3.76
N LEU A 216 -10.68 -4.54 4.76
CA LEU A 216 -12.13 -4.69 4.84
C LEU A 216 -12.83 -4.00 3.67
N LEU A 217 -12.37 -2.80 3.27
CA LEU A 217 -12.91 -2.11 2.10
C LEU A 217 -12.71 -2.94 0.82
N GLY A 218 -11.53 -3.54 0.63
CA GLY A 218 -11.27 -4.45 -0.49
C GLY A 218 -12.11 -5.73 -0.44
N LEU A 219 -12.30 -6.31 0.75
CA LEU A 219 -13.11 -7.52 0.96
C LEU A 219 -14.61 -7.31 0.69
N VAL A 220 -15.09 -6.07 0.56
CA VAL A 220 -16.44 -5.79 0.03
C VAL A 220 -16.63 -6.46 -1.35
N ALA A 221 -15.56 -6.67 -2.13
CA ALA A 221 -15.60 -7.36 -3.42
C ALA A 221 -16.13 -8.80 -3.35
N VAL A 222 -16.03 -9.46 -2.18
CA VAL A 222 -16.54 -10.82 -2.00
C VAL A 222 -18.04 -10.89 -2.28
N LEU A 223 -18.80 -9.87 -1.91
CA LEU A 223 -20.26 -9.83 -2.11
C LEU A 223 -20.68 -9.83 -3.60
N PRO A 224 -20.24 -8.88 -4.45
CA PRO A 224 -20.57 -8.91 -5.86
C PRO A 224 -19.96 -10.10 -6.60
N ILE A 225 -18.77 -10.55 -6.21
CA ILE A 225 -18.14 -11.73 -6.82
C ILE A 225 -18.99 -12.98 -6.54
N THR A 226 -19.36 -13.23 -5.28
CA THR A 226 -20.18 -14.39 -4.92
C THR A 226 -21.56 -14.31 -5.57
N HIS A 227 -22.19 -13.13 -5.60
CA HIS A 227 -23.45 -12.96 -6.32
C HIS A 227 -23.31 -13.25 -7.81
N ALA A 228 -22.28 -12.74 -8.48
CA ALA A 228 -22.02 -13.03 -9.89
C ALA A 228 -21.81 -14.54 -10.12
N MET A 229 -21.09 -15.24 -9.22
CA MET A 229 -20.92 -16.69 -9.29
C MET A 229 -22.26 -17.45 -9.24
N PHE A 230 -23.21 -17.01 -8.40
CA PHE A 230 -24.52 -17.66 -8.30
C PHE A 230 -25.43 -17.35 -9.50
N VAL A 231 -25.33 -16.16 -10.09
CA VAL A 231 -26.19 -15.74 -11.22
C VAL A 231 -25.71 -16.32 -12.54
N PHE A 232 -24.41 -16.30 -12.80
CA PHE A 232 -23.83 -16.64 -14.11
C PHE A 232 -23.08 -17.98 -14.13
N GLY A 233 -22.73 -18.51 -12.96
CA GLY A 233 -21.95 -19.74 -12.84
C GLY A 233 -20.44 -19.56 -13.09
N MET A 234 -19.64 -20.49 -12.54
CA MET A 234 -18.17 -20.37 -12.51
C MET A 234 -17.48 -20.39 -13.87
N LYS A 235 -17.99 -21.20 -14.81
CA LYS A 235 -17.41 -21.34 -16.15
C LYS A 235 -17.51 -20.04 -16.94
N GLN A 236 -18.66 -19.37 -16.81
CA GLN A 236 -18.90 -18.06 -17.42
C GLN A 236 -17.99 -17.00 -16.76
N LEU A 237 -17.88 -16.94 -15.43
CA LEU A 237 -16.98 -15.98 -14.78
C LEU A 237 -15.50 -16.13 -15.19
N LEU A 238 -15.00 -17.36 -15.29
CA LEU A 238 -13.61 -17.64 -15.65
C LEU A 238 -13.28 -17.23 -17.09
N GLN A 239 -14.19 -17.44 -18.03
CA GLN A 239 -13.97 -17.15 -19.45
C GLN A 239 -14.31 -15.70 -19.80
N GLU A 240 -15.38 -15.15 -19.22
CA GLU A 240 -15.97 -13.89 -19.67
C GLU A 240 -15.48 -12.64 -18.93
N MET A 241 -15.00 -12.78 -17.69
CA MET A 241 -14.79 -11.64 -16.78
C MET A 241 -13.36 -11.49 -16.28
N GLY A 242 -12.41 -12.27 -16.80
CA GLY A 242 -11.03 -12.23 -16.31
C GLY A 242 -10.92 -12.63 -14.85
N PHE A 243 -11.78 -13.54 -14.35
CA PHE A 243 -11.84 -13.89 -12.94
C PHE A 243 -10.50 -14.38 -12.35
N GLY A 244 -9.65 -15.04 -13.14
CA GLY A 244 -8.30 -15.38 -12.69
C GLY A 244 -7.46 -14.15 -12.31
N TRP A 245 -7.60 -13.06 -13.08
CA TRP A 245 -6.91 -11.80 -12.84
C TRP A 245 -7.45 -11.04 -11.63
N ILE A 246 -8.77 -11.02 -11.42
CA ILE A 246 -9.34 -10.37 -10.22
C ILE A 246 -8.93 -11.11 -8.93
N VAL A 247 -8.90 -12.44 -8.96
CA VAL A 247 -8.39 -13.25 -7.84
C VAL A 247 -6.91 -13.00 -7.62
N THR A 248 -6.11 -12.93 -8.70
CA THR A 248 -4.68 -12.61 -8.63
C THR A 248 -4.46 -11.22 -8.03
N SER A 249 -5.21 -10.21 -8.48
CA SER A 249 -5.14 -8.85 -7.95
C SER A 249 -5.47 -8.82 -6.44
N GLY A 250 -6.58 -9.44 -6.03
CA GLY A 250 -6.97 -9.54 -4.62
C GLY A 250 -5.94 -10.26 -3.75
N ALA A 251 -5.38 -11.37 -4.24
CA ALA A 251 -4.34 -12.11 -3.54
C ALA A 251 -3.06 -11.27 -3.35
N LEU A 252 -2.63 -10.55 -4.40
CA LEU A 252 -1.48 -9.64 -4.32
C LEU A 252 -1.73 -8.54 -3.27
N TYR A 253 -2.89 -7.88 -3.29
CA TYR A 253 -3.21 -6.87 -2.27
C TYR A 253 -3.17 -7.43 -0.84
N ILE A 254 -3.78 -8.59 -0.61
CA ILE A 254 -3.84 -9.22 0.72
C ILE A 254 -2.44 -9.63 1.18
N VAL A 255 -1.67 -10.34 0.35
CA VAL A 255 -0.32 -10.78 0.70
C VAL A 255 0.59 -9.59 0.98
N GLY A 256 0.57 -8.57 0.11
CA GLY A 256 1.33 -7.35 0.33
C GLY A 256 0.97 -6.64 1.64
N ALA A 257 -0.33 -6.51 1.94
CA ALA A 257 -0.79 -5.89 3.18
C ALA A 257 -0.38 -6.69 4.43
N LEU A 258 -0.39 -8.02 4.36
CA LEU A 258 0.07 -8.89 5.44
C LEU A 258 1.58 -8.76 5.67
N ILE A 259 2.38 -8.68 4.60
CA ILE A 259 3.82 -8.41 4.69
C ILE A 259 4.06 -7.05 5.36
N TYR A 260 3.34 -6.00 4.94
CA TYR A 260 3.44 -4.65 5.49
C TYR A 260 3.13 -4.59 6.99
N VAL A 261 2.00 -5.15 7.43
CA VAL A 261 1.59 -5.12 8.85
C VAL A 261 2.55 -5.91 9.73
N ASN A 262 3.06 -7.04 9.22
CA ASN A 262 3.98 -7.89 9.96
C ASN A 262 5.44 -7.40 9.89
N ARG A 263 5.74 -6.38 9.09
CA ARG A 263 7.09 -5.79 8.96
C ARG A 263 8.18 -6.81 8.63
N ILE A 264 7.83 -7.72 7.74
CA ILE A 264 8.70 -8.79 7.27
C ILE A 264 9.31 -8.35 5.94
N PRO A 265 10.62 -8.56 5.71
CA PRO A 265 11.56 -9.35 6.53
C PRO A 265 12.32 -8.56 7.61
N GLU A 266 12.26 -7.23 7.65
CA GLU A 266 13.13 -6.42 8.53
C GLU A 266 12.98 -6.78 10.02
N ARG A 267 11.79 -7.18 10.46
CA ARG A 267 11.54 -7.67 11.82
C ARG A 267 12.34 -8.93 12.16
N TRP A 268 12.51 -9.85 11.23
CA TRP A 268 13.26 -11.09 11.46
C TRP A 268 14.75 -10.85 11.70
N PHE A 269 15.26 -9.76 11.14
CA PHE A 269 16.66 -9.38 11.24
C PHE A 269 16.91 -8.30 12.29
N ALA A 270 15.90 -7.89 13.07
CA ALA A 270 15.96 -6.78 14.02
C ALA A 270 17.14 -6.86 15.01
N THR A 271 17.47 -8.06 15.49
CA THR A 271 18.57 -8.30 16.45
C THR A 271 19.90 -8.68 15.79
N SER A 272 19.91 -8.83 14.46
CA SER A 272 21.11 -9.19 13.70
C SER A 272 21.94 -7.96 13.33
N ASN A 273 23.23 -8.16 13.04
CA ASN A 273 24.08 -7.10 12.49
C ASN A 273 23.79 -6.78 11.01
N ILE A 274 22.86 -7.52 10.37
CA ILE A 274 22.50 -7.33 8.96
C ILE A 274 21.54 -6.14 8.83
N ARG A 275 22.02 -5.05 8.21
CA ARG A 275 21.24 -3.83 7.96
C ARG A 275 20.80 -3.66 6.50
N PHE A 276 20.82 -4.75 5.73
CA PHE A 276 20.42 -4.73 4.31
C PHE A 276 18.97 -4.24 4.13
N PHE A 277 18.07 -4.71 5.01
CA PHE A 277 16.65 -4.38 5.00
C PHE A 277 16.31 -2.95 5.40
N ASP A 278 17.28 -2.20 5.95
CA ASP A 278 17.09 -0.78 6.26
C ASP A 278 16.93 0.06 4.97
N LYS A 279 17.56 -0.37 3.87
CA LYS A 279 17.50 0.33 2.58
C LYS A 279 16.83 -0.47 1.47
N TRP A 280 16.86 -1.80 1.54
CA TRP A 280 16.43 -2.66 0.42
C TRP A 280 15.55 -3.81 0.90
N PHE A 281 14.42 -4.05 0.21
CA PHE A 281 13.48 -5.11 0.51
C PHE A 281 12.84 -5.04 1.90
N SER A 282 12.62 -3.84 2.44
CA SER A 282 11.75 -3.70 3.62
C SER A 282 10.30 -4.05 3.28
N SER A 283 9.49 -4.35 4.28
CA SER A 283 8.09 -4.74 4.09
C SER A 283 7.28 -3.68 3.33
N HIS A 284 7.57 -2.40 3.56
CA HIS A 284 6.90 -1.28 2.90
C HIS A 284 7.26 -1.21 1.42
N GLN A 285 8.53 -1.45 1.09
CA GLN A 285 9.02 -1.51 -0.28
C GLN A 285 8.40 -2.69 -1.04
N ILE A 286 8.33 -3.86 -0.39
CA ILE A 286 7.68 -5.04 -0.96
C ILE A 286 6.19 -4.75 -1.18
N PHE A 287 5.52 -4.17 -0.20
CA PHE A 287 4.11 -3.80 -0.32
C PHE A 287 3.84 -2.88 -1.51
N HIS A 288 4.67 -1.86 -1.73
CA HIS A 288 4.57 -0.99 -2.91
C HIS A 288 4.64 -1.77 -4.22
N VAL A 289 5.59 -2.70 -4.35
CA VAL A 289 5.67 -3.56 -5.54
C VAL A 289 4.39 -4.38 -5.73
N TYR A 290 3.86 -4.96 -4.65
CA TYR A 290 2.60 -5.71 -4.69
C TYR A 290 1.41 -4.84 -5.12
N VAL A 291 1.34 -3.58 -4.71
CA VAL A 291 0.28 -2.65 -5.14
C VAL A 291 0.33 -2.42 -6.65
N VAL A 292 1.53 -2.20 -7.22
CA VAL A 292 1.69 -2.02 -8.68
C VAL A 292 1.31 -3.30 -9.44
N LEU A 293 1.78 -4.46 -8.98
CA LEU A 293 1.45 -5.75 -9.59
C LEU A 293 -0.04 -6.07 -9.50
N ALA A 294 -0.68 -5.77 -8.37
CA ALA A 294 -2.12 -5.96 -8.18
C ALA A 294 -2.93 -5.05 -9.10
N ALA A 295 -2.53 -3.79 -9.25
CA ALA A 295 -3.15 -2.86 -10.20
C ALA A 295 -2.94 -3.34 -11.66
N MET A 296 -1.78 -3.89 -12.00
CA MET A 296 -1.56 -4.48 -13.33
C MET A 296 -2.45 -5.69 -13.59
N ALA A 297 -2.57 -6.60 -12.62
CA ALA A 297 -3.51 -7.72 -12.71
C ALA A 297 -4.95 -7.22 -12.89
N GLN A 298 -5.33 -6.14 -12.17
CA GLN A 298 -6.62 -5.51 -12.31
C GLN A 298 -6.83 -4.93 -13.72
N TYR A 299 -5.83 -4.26 -14.29
CA TYR A 299 -5.89 -3.76 -15.67
C TYR A 299 -6.10 -4.90 -16.68
N MET A 300 -5.38 -6.02 -16.52
CA MET A 300 -5.55 -7.21 -17.36
C MET A 300 -6.95 -7.83 -17.23
N CYS A 301 -7.52 -7.82 -16.02
CA CYS A 301 -8.91 -8.24 -15.77
C CYS A 301 -9.89 -7.41 -16.62
N ILE A 302 -9.74 -6.09 -16.60
CA ILE A 302 -10.63 -5.15 -17.31
C ILE A 302 -10.49 -5.32 -18.82
N LEU A 303 -9.26 -5.44 -19.34
CA LEU A 303 -9.01 -5.70 -20.76
C LEU A 303 -9.62 -7.03 -21.22
N GLN A 304 -9.47 -8.10 -20.44
CA GLN A 304 -10.06 -9.39 -20.78
C GLN A 304 -11.59 -9.31 -20.81
N ALA A 305 -12.20 -8.61 -19.84
CA ALA A 305 -13.64 -8.41 -19.81
C ALA A 305 -14.14 -7.58 -21.00
N LEU A 306 -13.41 -6.53 -21.39
CA LEU A 306 -13.68 -5.74 -22.60
C LEU A 306 -13.65 -6.62 -23.86
N HIS A 307 -12.55 -7.33 -24.08
CA HIS A 307 -12.36 -8.16 -25.27
C HIS A 307 -13.42 -9.26 -25.36
N HIS A 308 -13.80 -9.86 -24.21
CA HIS A 308 -14.88 -10.83 -24.20
C HIS A 308 -16.22 -10.20 -24.57
N ARG A 309 -16.60 -9.12 -23.88
CA ARG A 309 -17.91 -8.47 -24.06
C ARG A 309 -18.12 -7.95 -25.48
N HIS A 310 -17.11 -7.29 -26.05
CA HIS A 310 -17.24 -6.66 -27.36
C HIS A 310 -16.77 -7.57 -28.50
N GLY A 311 -15.78 -8.43 -28.26
CA GLY A 311 -15.29 -9.36 -29.28
C GLY A 311 -16.18 -10.59 -29.48
N SER A 312 -16.81 -11.11 -28.42
CA SER A 312 -17.65 -12.31 -28.52
C SER A 312 -19.15 -12.00 -28.59
N SER A 313 -19.62 -11.00 -27.85
CA SER A 313 -21.06 -10.67 -27.76
C SER A 313 -21.45 -9.37 -28.49
N ASN A 314 -20.49 -8.68 -29.12
CA ASN A 314 -20.69 -7.39 -29.76
C ASN A 314 -21.41 -6.35 -28.87
N GLY A 315 -21.16 -6.38 -27.56
CA GLY A 315 -21.81 -5.50 -26.58
C GLY A 315 -23.29 -5.79 -26.31
N ILE A 316 -23.85 -6.88 -26.87
CA ILE A 316 -25.28 -7.21 -26.74
C ILE A 316 -25.52 -8.01 -25.44
N CYS A 317 -26.65 -7.71 -24.82
CA CYS A 317 -27.21 -8.48 -23.71
C CYS A 317 -28.16 -9.53 -24.25
N ILE A 318 -27.72 -10.79 -24.23
CA ILE A 318 -28.48 -11.98 -24.64
C ILE A 318 -29.16 -12.58 -23.41
#